data_AF-A0A942V0L9-F1
#
_entry.id   AF-A0A942V0L9-F1
#
_cell.length_a   1.000
_cell.length_b   1.000
_cell.length_c   1.000
_cell.angle_alpha   90.00
_cell.angle_beta   90.00
_cell.angle_gamma   90.00
#
_symmetry.space_group_name_H-M   'P 1'
#
loop_
_entity.id
_entity.type
_entity.pdbx_description
1 polymer ?
#
loop_
_entity_poly.entity_id
_entity_poly.type
_entity_poly.pdbx_seq_one_letter_code
_entity_poly.pdbx_strand_id
1 'polypeptide(L)' 'MNKKFKHLKTGDTYEMIRDDVKNCTNANDEQIMVLYKRDGFPELLFVREKSEFYTKFEEIK' A
#
# COMPACT_ATOMS: atom_id res chain seq x y z
N MET A 1 3.85 7.92 13.68
CA MET A 1 4.80 7.34 12.70
C MET A 1 3.99 6.54 11.71
N ASN A 2 4.32 6.64 10.43
CA ASN A 2 3.67 5.82 9.41
C ASN A 2 4.09 4.37 9.57
N LYS A 3 3.16 3.44 9.32
CA LYS A 3 3.43 2.00 9.41
C LYS A 3 4.39 1.59 8.29
N LYS A 4 5.33 0.69 8.62
CA LYS A 4 6.26 0.12 7.64
C LYS A 4 5.84 -1.28 7.25
N PHE A 5 6.08 -1.61 5.99
CA PHE A 5 5.74 -2.90 5.41
C PHE A 5 6.89 -3.45 4.60
N LYS A 6 7.03 -4.77 4.58
CA LYS A 6 7.96 -5.50 3.73
C LYS A 6 7.20 -6.33 2.71
N HIS A 7 7.57 -6.23 1.44
CA HIS A 7 6.98 -7.03 0.38
C HIS A 7 7.49 -8.48 0.44
N LEU A 8 6.57 -9.44 0.51
CA LEU A 8 6.90 -10.85 0.76
C LEU A 8 7.75 -11.49 -0.35
N LYS A 9 7.57 -11.05 -1.62
CA LYS A 9 8.30 -11.62 -2.77
C LYS A 9 9.68 -11.00 -2.98
N THR A 10 9.80 -9.68 -2.86
CA THR A 10 11.04 -8.95 -3.22
C THR A 10 11.89 -8.59 -2.01
N GLY A 11 11.31 -8.57 -0.81
CA GLY A 11 11.97 -8.13 0.42
C GLY A 11 12.11 -6.62 0.56
N ASP A 12 11.64 -5.83 -0.41
CA ASP A 12 11.68 -4.37 -0.37
C ASP A 12 10.79 -3.80 0.74
N THR A 13 11.20 -2.67 1.30
CA THR A 13 10.45 -1.97 2.34
C THR A 13 9.68 -0.77 1.81
N TYR A 14 8.53 -0.54 2.42
CA TYR A 14 7.57 0.47 2.03
C TYR A 14 6.99 1.15 3.26
N GLU A 15 6.59 2.40 3.10
CA GLU A 15 5.90 3.20 4.09
C GLU A 15 4.45 3.38 3.65
N MET A 16 3.51 2.97 4.51
CA MET A 16 2.08 3.18 4.29
C MET A 16 1.71 4.62 4.63
N ILE A 17 1.10 5.31 3.67
CA ILE A 17 0.66 6.70 3.82
C ILE A 17 -0.80 6.73 4.27
N ARG A 18 -1.66 5.92 3.64
CA ARG A 18 -3.10 5.76 3.98
C ARG A 18 -3.61 4.37 3.58
N ASP A 19 -4.61 3.84 4.28
CA ASP A 19 -5.24 2.54 4.00
C ASP A 19 -6.77 2.61 3.84
N ASP A 20 -7.29 3.81 3.61
CA ASP A 20 -8.71 4.17 3.47
C ASP A 20 -8.99 4.90 2.14
N VAL A 21 -8.11 4.74 1.15
CA VAL A 21 -8.21 5.46 -0.12
C VAL A 21 -9.31 4.84 -0.98
N LYS A 22 -10.25 5.65 -1.46
CA LYS A 22 -11.33 5.17 -2.34
C LYS A 22 -10.87 5.11 -3.80
N ASN A 23 -11.18 4.02 -4.50
CA ASN A 23 -11.08 3.97 -5.95
C ASN A 23 -12.14 4.91 -6.58
N CYS A 24 -11.74 5.80 -7.48
CA CYS A 24 -12.64 6.77 -8.13
C CYS A 24 -13.25 6.26 -9.45
N THR A 25 -13.08 4.97 -9.75
CA THR A 25 -13.61 4.37 -10.98
C THR A 25 -15.05 3.92 -10.78
N ASN A 26 -15.97 4.40 -11.63
CA ASN A 26 -17.40 4.04 -11.60
C ASN A 26 -17.71 2.54 -11.70
N ALA A 27 -16.74 1.70 -12.09
CA ALA A 27 -16.89 0.26 -12.24
C ALA A 27 -16.51 -0.54 -10.97
N ASN A 28 -15.81 0.08 -10.01
CA ASN A 28 -15.30 -0.56 -8.80
C ASN A 28 -15.85 0.17 -7.57
N ASP A 29 -17.18 0.22 -7.47
CA ASP A 29 -17.86 0.79 -6.30
C ASP A 29 -17.33 0.13 -5.01
N GLU A 30 -17.03 0.98 -4.02
CA GLU A 30 -16.60 0.61 -2.66
C GLU A 30 -15.21 -0.04 -2.49
N GLN A 31 -14.39 -0.15 -3.54
CA GLN A 31 -13.04 -0.68 -3.38
C GLN A 31 -12.15 0.24 -2.54
N ILE A 32 -11.65 -0.28 -1.41
CA ILE A 32 -10.70 0.41 -0.52
C ILE A 32 -9.28 0.05 -0.93
N MET A 33 -8.44 1.07 -1.04
CA MET A 33 -7.06 1.01 -1.50
C MET A 33 -6.11 1.44 -0.38
N VAL A 34 -4.88 0.95 -0.47
CA VAL A 34 -3.73 1.40 0.32
C VAL A 34 -2.85 2.26 -0.58
N LEU A 35 -2.53 3.47 -0.10
CA LEU A 35 -1.52 4.36 -0.67
C LEU A 35 -0.22 4.20 0.11
N TYR A 36 0.85 3.88 -0.60
CA TYR A 36 2.16 3.60 0.00
C TYR A 36 3.29 4.05 -0.93
N LYS A 37 4.51 4.18 -0.39
CA LYS A 37 5.72 4.56 -1.13
C LYS A 37 6.88 3.64 -0.76
N ARG A 38 7.86 3.48 -1.66
CA ARG A 38 9.06 2.67 -1.39
C ARG A 38 10.08 3.48 -0.59
N ASP A 39 10.71 2.86 0.40
CA ASP A 39 11.81 3.50 1.12
C ASP A 39 12.94 3.84 0.14
N GLY A 40 13.45 5.08 0.21
CA GLY A 40 14.49 5.58 -0.69
C GLY A 40 14.01 6.15 -2.04
N PHE A 41 12.70 6.05 -2.35
CA PHE A 41 12.10 6.62 -3.57
C PHE A 41 10.81 7.38 -3.23
N PRO A 42 10.90 8.49 -2.47
CA PRO A 42 9.73 9.17 -1.90
C PRO A 42 8.77 9.78 -2.93
N GLU A 43 9.24 10.05 -4.15
CA GLU A 43 8.45 10.55 -5.27
C GLU A 43 7.57 9.49 -5.93
N LEU A 44 7.85 8.20 -5.71
CA LEU A 44 7.09 7.10 -6.27
C LEU A 44 5.98 6.65 -5.32
N LEU A 45 4.74 6.99 -5.69
CA LEU A 45 3.55 6.58 -4.98
C LEU A 45 2.89 5.38 -5.68
N PHE A 46 2.47 4.42 -4.87
CA PHE A 46 1.80 3.21 -5.31
C PHE A 46 0.42 3.10 -4.66
N VAL A 47 -0.52 2.53 -5.40
CA VAL A 47 -1.84 2.15 -4.88
C VAL A 47 -2.09 0.68 -5.14
N ARG A 48 -2.74 0.01 -4.18
CA ARG A 48 -3.13 -1.40 -4.27
C ARG A 48 -4.42 -1.61 -3.49
N GLU A 49 -5.24 -2.56 -3.92
CA GLU A 49 -6.42 -2.94 -3.13
C GLU A 49 -6.01 -3.36 -1.72
N LYS A 50 -6.76 -2.91 -0.71
CA LYS A 50 -6.44 -3.16 0.70
C LYS A 50 -6.33 -4.65 1.01
N SER A 51 -7.29 -5.45 0.54
CA SER A 51 -7.28 -6.90 0.74
C SER A 51 -6.01 -7.52 0.15
N GLU A 52 -5.70 -7.20 -1.12
CA GLU A 52 -4.54 -7.70 -1.83
C GLU A 52 -3.23 -7.25 -1.16
N PHE A 53 -3.15 -6.00 -0.70
CA PHE A 53 -1.98 -5.47 0.00
C PHE A 53 -1.61 -6.34 1.19
N TYR A 54 -2.55 -6.65 2.09
CA TYR A 54 -2.26 -7.50 3.25
C TYR A 54 -1.93 -8.96 2.90
N THR A 55 -2.17 -9.42 1.67
CA THR A 55 -1.68 -10.74 1.19
C THR A 55 -0.25 -10.72 0.66
N LYS A 56 0.27 -9.53 0.29
CA LYS A 56 1.57 -9.36 -0.37
C LYS A 56 2.63 -8.74 0.53
N PHE A 57 2.21 -8.14 1.64
CA PHE A 57 3.07 -7.37 2.53
C PHE A 57 2.87 -7.79 3.99
N GLU A 58 3.95 -7.76 4.77
CA GLU A 58 3.91 -7.93 6.23
C GLU A 58 4.26 -6.60 6.93
N GLU A 59 3.55 -6.25 8.00
CA GLU A 59 3.85 -5.07 8.82
C GLU A 59 5.13 -5.32 9.63
N ILE A 60 6.07 -4.38 9.59
CA ILE A 60 7.36 -4.46 10.30
C ILE A 60 7.48 -3.32 11.32
N LYS A 61 8.23 -3.57 12.40
CA LYS A 61 8.48 -2.60 13.48
C LYS A 61 9.55 -1.57 13.11
#